data_AF-A0A2V7MC61-F1
#
_entry.id   AF-A0A2V7MC61-F1
#
_cell.length_a   1.000
_cell.length_b   1.000
_cell.length_c   1.000
_cell.angle_alpha   90.00
_cell.angle_beta   90.00
_cell.angle_gamma   90.00
#
_symmetry.space_group_name_H-M   'P 1'
#
loop_
_entity.id
_entity.type
_entity.pdbx_description
1 polymer ?
#
loop_
_entity_poly.entity_id
_entity_poly.type
_entity_poly.pdbx_seq_one_letter_code
_entity_poly.pdbx_strand_id
1 'polypeptide(L)'
;MLLSLACAGAVVACSDAGGVDPDAIPGPELIAVRMALDSAFVHDTALDPAFTGDSGLYALMSALVFPFMDRATRIPAGSDTTRVVGIEFDIDATQGGSHVTSNLTAILAWKGYQAATNTMDTVFFLLGSGRAPVMDSLWSRFTLDTAGTGTGFVIHQATDSTVTTWLSRGGHLHTTSSAYGTARGTATFNVARGTLNGDLTITAKLVPDSTTTVTSALDFGSGARAVKVQIRGTLP
;
A
#
# COMPACT_ATOMS: atom_id res chain seq x y z
N MET A 1 12.45 -0.54 18.10
CA MET A 1 12.29 0.30 16.89
C MET A 1 10.84 0.71 16.59
N LEU A 2 9.81 0.15 17.22
CA LEU A 2 8.38 0.48 16.93
C LEU A 2 7.80 1.72 17.67
N LEU A 3 8.36 2.11 18.82
CA LEU A 3 7.76 3.17 19.65
C LEU A 3 7.82 4.58 19.01
N SER A 4 8.84 4.87 18.20
CA SER A 4 8.97 6.19 17.57
C SER A 4 8.03 6.37 16.37
N LEU A 5 7.64 5.28 15.70
CA LEU A 5 6.69 5.31 14.58
C LEU A 5 5.23 5.25 15.05
N ALA A 6 4.95 4.62 16.19
CA ALA A 6 3.60 4.59 16.78
C ALA A 6 3.06 6.00 17.12
N CYS A 7 3.95 6.96 17.43
CA CYS A 7 3.56 8.34 17.70
C CYS A 7 3.18 9.15 16.45
N ALA A 8 3.49 8.69 15.24
CA ALA A 8 3.10 9.36 14.00
C ALA A 8 1.62 9.16 13.65
N GLY A 9 1.03 8.03 14.05
CA GLY A 9 -0.39 7.72 13.82
C GLY A 9 -1.35 8.59 14.63
N ALA A 10 -0.91 9.14 15.77
CA ALA A 10 -1.75 9.96 16.65
C ALA A 10 -1.91 11.41 16.17
N VAL A 11 -1.01 11.93 15.32
CA VAL A 11 -1.01 13.36 14.93
C VAL A 11 -2.01 13.66 13.80
N VAL A 12 -2.61 12.66 13.17
CA VAL A 12 -3.39 12.82 11.92
C VAL A 12 -4.91 12.74 12.13
N ALA A 13 -5.39 12.44 13.34
CA ALA A 13 -6.82 12.24 13.62
C ALA A 13 -7.65 13.52 13.85
N CYS A 14 -7.03 14.71 13.87
CA CYS A 14 -7.75 15.95 14.19
C CYS A 14 -7.58 17.02 13.11
N SER A 15 -8.39 16.92 12.05
CA SER A 15 -9.08 18.08 11.48
C SER A 15 -10.03 17.60 10.38
N ASP A 16 -11.30 17.39 10.73
CA ASP A 16 -12.43 17.85 9.91
C ASP A 16 -13.66 17.90 10.82
N ALA A 17 -13.96 19.09 11.31
CA ALA A 17 -15.22 19.41 11.94
C ALA A 17 -16.13 20.02 10.86
N GLY A 18 -17.15 19.25 10.44
CA GLY A 18 -18.27 19.78 9.65
C GLY A 18 -18.51 19.07 8.33
N GLY A 19 -19.05 17.85 8.39
CA GLY A 19 -19.57 17.11 7.22
C GLY A 19 -19.41 15.60 7.41
N VAL A 20 -20.44 14.82 7.05
CA VAL A 20 -20.28 13.36 6.89
C VAL A 20 -19.48 13.18 5.61
N ASP A 21 -18.20 12.77 5.69
CA ASP A 21 -17.40 12.46 4.50
C ASP A 21 -18.12 11.32 3.75
N PRO A 22 -18.67 11.55 2.53
CA PRO A 22 -19.36 10.50 1.77
C PRO A 22 -18.41 9.37 1.36
N ASP A 23 -17.10 9.62 1.38
CA ASP A 23 -16.08 8.62 1.10
C ASP A 23 -15.62 7.86 2.35
N ALA A 24 -16.14 8.20 3.54
CA ALA A 24 -15.77 7.58 4.80
C ALA A 24 -15.84 6.05 4.68
N ILE A 25 -14.78 5.41 5.16
CA ILE A 25 -14.63 3.96 5.13
C ILE A 25 -15.14 3.42 6.47
N PRO A 26 -16.15 2.54 6.48
CA PRO A 26 -16.61 1.91 7.72
C PRO A 26 -15.44 1.25 8.46
N GLY A 27 -15.39 1.42 9.78
CA GLY A 27 -14.36 0.76 10.63
C GLY A 27 -14.25 -0.75 10.41
N PRO A 28 -15.37 -1.50 10.31
CA PRO A 28 -15.33 -2.94 9.99
C PRO A 28 -14.68 -3.26 8.65
N GLU A 29 -14.86 -2.41 7.64
CA GLU A 29 -14.22 -2.55 6.33
C GLU A 29 -12.70 -2.41 6.48
N LEU A 30 -12.22 -1.37 7.19
CA LEU A 30 -10.78 -1.19 7.45
C LEU A 30 -10.16 -2.36 8.22
N ILE A 31 -10.89 -2.91 9.19
CA ILE A 31 -10.45 -4.09 9.96
C ILE A 31 -10.34 -5.32 9.05
N ALA A 32 -11.30 -5.53 8.15
CA ALA A 32 -11.25 -6.64 7.20
C ALA A 32 -10.04 -6.56 6.25
N VAL A 33 -9.72 -5.35 5.73
CA VAL A 33 -8.50 -5.14 4.94
C VAL A 33 -7.26 -5.48 5.76
N ARG A 34 -7.19 -5.00 7.00
CA ARG A 34 -6.08 -5.27 7.92
C ARG A 34 -5.90 -6.76 8.17
N MET A 35 -6.98 -7.48 8.48
CA MET A 35 -6.92 -8.92 8.71
C MET A 35 -6.43 -9.69 7.49
N ALA A 36 -6.91 -9.35 6.28
CA ALA A 36 -6.45 -9.99 5.05
C ALA A 36 -4.94 -9.80 4.82
N LEU A 37 -4.43 -8.59 5.09
CA LEU A 37 -3.00 -8.28 4.99
C LEU A 37 -2.17 -8.99 6.06
N ASP A 38 -2.67 -9.08 7.29
CA ASP A 38 -1.99 -9.76 8.40
C ASP A 38 -1.93 -11.27 8.16
N SER A 39 -3.02 -11.86 7.67
CA SER A 39 -3.03 -13.26 7.26
C SER A 39 -2.06 -13.53 6.12
N ALA A 40 -2.01 -12.64 5.12
CA ALA A 40 -1.12 -12.81 3.97
C ALA A 40 0.36 -12.63 4.32
N PHE A 41 0.75 -11.69 5.18
CA PHE A 41 2.16 -11.34 5.39
C PHE A 41 2.76 -11.73 6.74
N VAL A 42 1.95 -11.94 7.78
CA VAL A 42 2.46 -12.35 9.10
C VAL A 42 2.37 -13.86 9.28
N HIS A 43 1.30 -14.46 8.77
CA HIS A 43 0.95 -15.85 9.08
C HIS A 43 1.20 -16.82 7.91
N ASP A 44 1.46 -16.32 6.71
CA ASP A 44 1.80 -17.16 5.55
C ASP A 44 3.28 -17.57 5.60
N THR A 45 3.53 -18.78 6.09
CA THR A 45 4.88 -19.36 6.17
C THR A 45 5.48 -19.72 4.82
N ALA A 46 4.73 -19.63 3.71
CA ALA A 46 5.22 -19.91 2.37
C ALA A 46 5.84 -18.68 1.69
N LEU A 47 5.69 -17.48 2.26
CA LEU A 47 6.34 -16.27 1.76
C LEU A 47 7.82 -16.20 2.17
N ASP A 48 8.62 -15.58 1.29
CA ASP A 48 10.02 -15.28 1.58
C ASP A 48 10.12 -14.40 2.86
N PRO A 49 11.04 -14.71 3.80
CA PRO A 49 11.27 -13.89 4.99
C PRO A 49 11.56 -12.41 4.72
N ALA A 50 12.01 -12.02 3.52
CA ALA A 50 12.13 -10.61 3.14
C ALA A 50 10.78 -9.87 3.14
N PHE A 51 9.67 -10.59 3.00
CA PHE A 51 8.31 -10.03 3.02
C PHE A 51 7.67 -10.04 4.42
N THR A 52 8.18 -10.87 5.33
CA THR A 52 7.57 -11.13 6.65
C THR A 52 8.48 -10.64 7.80
N GLY A 53 7.91 -10.27 8.95
CA GLY A 53 8.68 -9.89 10.16
C GLY A 53 8.99 -8.39 10.38
N ASP A 54 9.73 -8.10 11.47
CA ASP A 54 9.92 -6.75 12.05
C ASP A 54 10.67 -5.74 11.16
N SER A 55 11.41 -6.22 10.16
CA SER A 55 12.15 -5.40 9.19
C SER A 55 11.78 -5.70 7.74
N GLY A 56 10.77 -6.55 7.51
CA GLY A 56 10.31 -6.93 6.18
C GLY A 56 9.30 -5.94 5.59
N LEU A 57 8.78 -6.27 4.41
CA LEU A 57 7.74 -5.47 3.73
C LEU A 57 6.52 -5.21 4.60
N TYR A 58 6.10 -6.18 5.41
CA TYR A 58 4.98 -6.01 6.33
C TYR A 58 5.23 -4.93 7.41
N ALA A 59 6.43 -4.86 7.98
CA ALA A 59 6.76 -3.81 8.94
C ALA A 59 6.64 -2.42 8.31
N LEU A 60 7.13 -2.27 7.07
CA LEU A 60 6.97 -1.05 6.28
C LEU A 60 5.49 -0.71 6.07
N MET A 61 4.67 -1.69 5.66
CA MET A 61 3.22 -1.50 5.48
C MET A 61 2.54 -1.07 6.78
N SER A 62 2.91 -1.71 7.89
CA SER A 62 2.30 -1.44 9.19
C SER A 62 2.54 -0.03 9.69
N ALA A 63 3.74 0.46 9.45
CA ALA A 63 4.17 1.78 9.84
C ALA A 63 3.61 2.88 8.93
N LEU A 64 3.52 2.59 7.63
CA LEU A 64 3.44 3.66 6.63
C LEU A 64 2.24 3.58 5.69
N VAL A 65 1.52 2.46 5.66
CA VAL A 65 0.35 2.26 4.78
C VAL A 65 -0.92 2.20 5.62
N PHE A 66 -0.93 1.42 6.70
CA PHE A 66 -2.16 1.23 7.50
C PHE A 66 -2.72 2.50 8.14
N PRO A 67 -1.90 3.47 8.61
CA PRO A 67 -2.41 4.73 9.13
C PRO A 67 -3.18 5.57 8.12
N PHE A 68 -3.09 5.27 6.81
CA PHE A 68 -3.69 6.05 5.74
C PHE A 68 -4.76 5.29 4.95
N MET A 69 -5.14 4.08 5.37
CA MET A 69 -6.21 3.32 4.69
C MET A 69 -7.54 4.09 4.68
N ASP A 70 -7.82 4.87 5.73
CA ASP A 70 -9.00 5.74 5.83
C ASP A 70 -9.08 6.80 4.71
N ARG A 71 -7.99 7.03 3.98
CA ARG A 71 -7.91 7.99 2.87
C ARG A 71 -8.27 7.40 1.52
N ALA A 72 -8.56 6.10 1.40
CA ALA A 72 -8.81 5.52 0.10
C ALA A 72 -10.03 6.13 -0.60
N THR A 73 -9.88 6.36 -1.90
CA THR A 73 -10.95 6.88 -2.79
C THR A 73 -11.65 5.73 -3.46
N ARG A 74 -12.95 5.86 -3.71
CA ARG A 74 -13.69 4.91 -4.53
C ARG A 74 -13.41 5.19 -6.01
N ILE A 75 -12.84 4.21 -6.69
CA ILE A 75 -12.66 4.19 -8.14
C ILE A 75 -13.70 3.22 -8.72
N PRO A 76 -14.61 3.69 -9.59
CA PRO A 76 -15.53 2.81 -10.28
C PRO A 76 -14.78 1.78 -11.12
N ALA A 77 -15.08 0.49 -10.94
CA ALA A 77 -14.44 -0.61 -11.67
C ALA A 77 -15.52 -1.58 -12.17
N GLY A 78 -16.15 -1.25 -13.30
CA GLY A 78 -17.27 -2.01 -13.84
C GLY A 78 -18.53 -1.88 -12.96
N SER A 79 -19.08 -3.00 -12.50
CA SER A 79 -20.27 -3.03 -11.62
C SER A 79 -19.94 -2.96 -10.12
N ASP A 80 -18.66 -2.90 -9.76
CA ASP A 80 -18.19 -2.83 -8.37
C ASP A 80 -17.33 -1.57 -8.17
N THR A 81 -17.08 -1.22 -6.91
CA THR A 81 -16.19 -0.11 -6.54
C THR A 81 -14.93 -0.64 -5.91
N THR A 82 -13.79 -0.29 -6.48
CA THR A 82 -12.48 -0.55 -5.87
C THR A 82 -12.08 0.66 -5.05
N ARG A 83 -11.69 0.46 -3.80
CA ARG A 83 -11.06 1.50 -3.00
C ARG A 83 -9.58 1.52 -3.27
N VAL A 84 -8.99 2.70 -3.38
CA VAL A 84 -7.58 2.88 -3.72
C VAL A 84 -6.97 3.99 -2.89
N VAL A 85 -5.81 3.74 -2.29
CA VAL A 85 -4.95 4.75 -1.68
C VAL A 85 -3.53 4.63 -2.23
N GLY A 86 -2.97 5.77 -2.64
CA GLY A 86 -1.57 5.88 -3.02
C GLY A 86 -0.70 6.37 -1.86
N ILE A 87 0.50 5.83 -1.72
CA ILE A 87 1.51 6.33 -0.79
C ILE A 87 2.82 6.52 -1.53
N GLU A 88 3.34 7.74 -1.57
CA GLU A 88 4.69 8.01 -2.04
C GLU A 88 5.65 8.15 -0.85
N PHE A 89 6.78 7.48 -0.91
CA PHE A 89 7.87 7.59 0.04
C PHE A 89 9.00 8.41 -0.53
N ASP A 90 9.49 9.32 0.29
CA ASP A 90 10.62 10.18 0.01
C ASP A 90 11.58 10.06 1.20
N ILE A 91 12.59 9.21 1.08
CA ILE A 91 13.51 8.87 2.14
C ILE A 91 14.88 9.47 1.81
N ASP A 92 15.40 10.26 2.73
CA ASP A 92 16.76 10.78 2.72
C ASP A 92 17.22 10.90 4.16
N ALA A 93 17.72 9.80 4.71
CA ALA A 93 17.94 9.64 6.14
C ALA A 93 19.21 8.84 6.44
N THR A 94 19.76 9.00 7.64
CA THR A 94 20.90 8.21 8.14
C THR A 94 20.42 7.26 9.22
N GLN A 95 20.70 5.97 9.09
CA GLN A 95 20.36 4.96 10.08
C GLN A 95 21.60 4.12 10.42
N GLY A 96 21.94 4.02 11.71
CA GLY A 96 23.11 3.24 12.15
C GLY A 96 24.44 3.67 11.51
N GLY A 97 24.55 4.95 11.12
CA GLY A 97 25.72 5.48 10.40
C GLY A 97 25.69 5.32 8.88
N SER A 98 24.72 4.58 8.33
CA SER A 98 24.53 4.41 6.88
C SER A 98 23.51 5.41 6.35
N HIS A 99 23.86 6.11 5.27
CA HIS A 99 22.93 7.00 4.57
C HIS A 99 22.05 6.20 3.61
N VAL A 100 20.74 6.41 3.68
CA VAL A 100 19.71 5.74 2.90
C VAL A 100 18.92 6.81 2.15
N THR A 101 18.97 6.75 0.82
CA THR A 101 18.12 7.56 -0.06
C THR A 101 17.24 6.63 -0.88
N SER A 102 15.93 6.80 -0.82
CA SER A 102 14.98 5.98 -1.57
C SER A 102 13.70 6.75 -1.89
N ASN A 103 13.19 6.56 -3.11
CA ASN A 103 11.90 7.07 -3.55
C ASN A 103 11.04 5.87 -3.95
N LEU A 104 9.84 5.76 -3.39
CA LEU A 104 8.96 4.60 -3.62
C LEU A 104 7.53 5.04 -3.82
N THR A 105 6.76 4.22 -4.53
CA THR A 105 5.31 4.37 -4.61
C THR A 105 4.64 3.06 -4.22
N ALA A 106 3.79 3.11 -3.21
CA ALA A 106 2.92 2.02 -2.83
C ALA A 106 1.47 2.31 -3.25
N ILE A 107 0.80 1.30 -3.78
CA ILE A 107 -0.64 1.33 -4.03
C ILE A 107 -1.28 0.23 -3.17
N LEU A 108 -2.22 0.62 -2.33
CA LEU A 108 -3.12 -0.31 -1.65
C LEU A 108 -4.52 -0.13 -2.23
N ALA A 109 -5.09 -1.21 -2.76
CA ALA A 109 -6.44 -1.22 -3.27
C ALA A 109 -7.22 -2.43 -2.78
N TRP A 110 -8.54 -2.32 -2.64
CA TRP A 110 -9.38 -3.46 -2.23
C TRP A 110 -10.81 -3.31 -2.74
N LYS A 111 -11.53 -4.43 -2.79
CA LYS A 111 -12.93 -4.48 -3.22
C LYS A 111 -13.67 -5.66 -2.59
N GLY A 112 -15.00 -5.65 -2.73
CA GLY A 112 -15.88 -6.74 -2.32
C GLY A 112 -15.91 -6.99 -0.82
N TYR A 113 -16.04 -5.93 -0.01
CA TYR A 113 -16.27 -6.08 1.43
C TYR A 113 -17.60 -6.81 1.70
N GLN A 114 -17.56 -7.87 2.50
CA GLN A 114 -18.72 -8.65 2.89
C GLN A 114 -19.07 -8.44 4.35
N ALA A 115 -20.13 -7.68 4.62
CA ALA A 115 -20.55 -7.34 5.99
C ALA A 115 -20.97 -8.55 6.83
N ALA A 116 -21.47 -9.63 6.22
CA ALA A 116 -21.92 -10.82 6.93
C ALA A 116 -20.76 -11.60 7.57
N THR A 117 -19.61 -11.64 6.89
CA THR A 117 -18.42 -12.41 7.28
C THR A 117 -17.28 -11.52 7.77
N ASN A 118 -17.36 -10.20 7.59
CA ASN A 118 -16.28 -9.24 7.82
C ASN A 118 -15.00 -9.59 7.03
N THR A 119 -15.16 -10.03 5.79
CA THR A 119 -14.06 -10.40 4.89
C THR A 119 -14.00 -9.49 3.67
N MET A 120 -12.85 -9.48 3.01
CA MET A 120 -12.64 -8.80 1.72
C MET A 120 -12.57 -9.82 0.59
N ASP A 121 -13.22 -9.58 -0.54
CA ASP A 121 -13.02 -10.42 -1.72
C ASP A 121 -11.56 -10.36 -2.19
N THR A 122 -11.06 -9.15 -2.47
CA THR A 122 -9.70 -8.97 -3.00
C THR A 122 -9.02 -7.73 -2.41
N VAL A 123 -7.74 -7.86 -2.05
CA VAL A 123 -6.81 -6.78 -1.70
C VAL A 123 -5.60 -6.84 -2.63
N PHE A 124 -5.22 -5.70 -3.18
CA PHE A 124 -4.02 -5.49 -4.00
C PHE A 124 -3.03 -4.65 -3.21
N PHE A 125 -1.79 -5.12 -3.14
CA PHE A 125 -0.70 -4.33 -2.59
C PHE A 125 0.47 -4.29 -3.56
N LEU A 126 0.79 -3.12 -4.08
CA LEU A 126 1.88 -2.92 -5.03
C LEU A 126 2.90 -1.95 -4.45
N LEU A 127 4.17 -2.19 -4.76
CA LEU A 127 5.28 -1.32 -4.38
C LEU A 127 6.24 -1.19 -5.56
N GLY A 128 6.50 0.04 -5.98
CA GLY A 128 7.35 0.41 -7.08
C GLY A 128 8.50 1.33 -6.68
N SER A 129 9.59 1.28 -7.43
CA SER A 129 10.81 2.06 -7.21
C SER A 129 10.73 3.41 -7.95
N GLY A 130 10.17 4.40 -7.26
CA GLY A 130 10.18 5.80 -7.69
C GLY A 130 8.93 6.56 -7.24
N ARG A 131 8.80 7.81 -7.68
CA ARG A 131 7.61 8.67 -7.51
C ARG A 131 7.17 9.22 -8.85
N ALA A 132 5.88 9.50 -9.01
CA ALA A 132 5.32 9.89 -10.29
C ALA A 132 6.09 11.07 -10.96
N PRO A 133 6.31 11.02 -12.29
CA PRO A 133 5.96 9.95 -13.22
C PRO A 133 6.97 8.79 -13.21
N VAL A 134 6.49 7.55 -13.04
CA VAL A 134 7.32 6.33 -13.07
C VAL A 134 6.62 5.21 -13.81
N MET A 135 7.43 4.37 -14.48
CA MET A 135 6.99 3.21 -15.24
C MET A 135 7.69 1.96 -14.68
N ASP A 136 7.11 1.36 -13.64
CA ASP A 136 7.69 0.21 -12.97
C ASP A 136 7.22 -1.10 -13.60
N SER A 137 8.17 -1.98 -13.91
CA SER A 137 7.88 -3.36 -14.29
C SER A 137 7.76 -4.24 -13.05
N LEU A 138 6.65 -4.97 -12.90
CA LEU A 138 6.40 -5.78 -11.71
C LEU A 138 7.03 -7.16 -11.84
N TRP A 139 7.89 -7.52 -10.89
CA TRP A 139 8.65 -8.78 -10.89
C TRP A 139 8.38 -9.64 -9.65
N SER A 140 8.87 -10.88 -9.70
CA SER A 140 8.78 -11.87 -8.62
C SER A 140 9.75 -11.66 -7.47
N ARG A 141 10.69 -10.72 -7.61
CA ARG A 141 11.64 -10.34 -6.58
C ARG A 141 11.47 -8.87 -6.30
N PHE A 142 11.37 -8.56 -5.02
CA PHE A 142 11.39 -7.19 -4.56
C PHE A 142 12.83 -6.69 -4.50
N THR A 143 13.13 -5.63 -5.24
CA THR A 143 14.38 -4.89 -5.11
C THR A 143 14.06 -3.40 -5.07
N LEU A 144 14.61 -2.69 -4.09
CA LEU A 144 14.49 -1.23 -4.02
C LEU A 144 15.61 -0.51 -4.79
N ASP A 145 16.63 -1.27 -5.17
CA ASP A 145 17.89 -0.74 -5.70
C ASP A 145 17.88 -0.56 -7.22
N THR A 146 16.80 -0.97 -7.89
CA THR A 146 16.69 -0.92 -9.35
C THR A 146 15.50 -0.06 -9.73
N ALA A 147 15.74 1.20 -10.08
CA ALA A 147 14.69 2.10 -10.56
C ALA A 147 13.92 1.49 -11.75
N GLY A 148 12.61 1.69 -11.81
CA GLY A 148 11.76 1.12 -12.85
C GLY A 148 11.35 -0.33 -12.58
N THR A 149 11.61 -0.87 -11.39
CA THR A 149 11.08 -2.16 -10.95
C THR A 149 10.07 -1.99 -9.83
N GLY A 150 9.15 -2.94 -9.75
CA GLY A 150 8.22 -3.05 -8.65
C GLY A 150 7.89 -4.49 -8.33
N THR A 151 7.11 -4.67 -7.29
CA THR A 151 6.50 -5.95 -6.93
C THR A 151 5.04 -5.71 -6.56
N GLY A 152 4.25 -6.77 -6.60
CA GLY A 152 2.84 -6.67 -6.28
C GLY A 152 2.28 -7.98 -5.77
N PHE A 153 1.27 -7.86 -4.93
CA PHE A 153 0.54 -8.96 -4.31
C PHE A 153 -0.94 -8.81 -4.62
N VAL A 154 -1.56 -9.94 -4.92
CA VAL A 154 -3.02 -10.09 -4.92
C VAL A 154 -3.34 -10.99 -3.74
N ILE A 155 -4.27 -10.58 -2.89
CA ILE A 155 -4.70 -11.32 -1.72
C ILE A 155 -6.20 -11.50 -1.87
N HIS A 156 -6.67 -12.73 -1.91
CA HIS A 156 -8.09 -13.07 -1.91
C HIS A 156 -8.43 -13.66 -0.55
N GLN A 157 -9.57 -13.28 0.00
CA GLN A 157 -10.11 -13.91 1.19
C GLN A 157 -11.49 -14.49 0.88
N ALA A 158 -11.56 -15.81 0.89
CA ALA A 158 -12.81 -16.53 0.68
C ALA A 158 -13.80 -16.27 1.83
N THR A 159 -15.07 -16.61 1.61
CA THR A 159 -16.16 -16.39 2.58
C THR A 159 -15.98 -17.16 3.89
N ASP A 160 -15.20 -18.24 3.87
CA ASP A 160 -14.81 -19.02 5.05
C ASP A 160 -13.57 -18.44 5.77
N SER A 161 -13.14 -17.23 5.39
CA SER A 161 -11.92 -16.56 5.85
C SER A 161 -10.60 -17.18 5.39
N THR A 162 -10.63 -18.17 4.50
CA THR A 162 -9.40 -18.70 3.89
C THR A 162 -8.73 -17.62 3.05
N VAL A 163 -7.48 -17.30 3.38
CA VAL A 163 -6.68 -16.31 2.67
C VAL A 163 -5.77 -16.99 1.66
N THR A 164 -5.72 -16.45 0.46
CA THR A 164 -4.89 -16.92 -0.65
C THR A 164 -4.07 -15.75 -1.17
N THR A 165 -2.76 -15.94 -1.27
CA THR A 165 -1.81 -14.90 -1.69
C THR A 165 -1.20 -15.27 -3.04
N TRP A 166 -1.24 -14.35 -4.00
CA TRP A 166 -0.50 -14.44 -5.27
C TRP A 166 0.54 -13.33 -5.33
N LEU A 167 1.77 -13.69 -5.70
CA LEU A 167 2.89 -12.77 -5.91
C LEU A 167 3.06 -12.49 -7.40
N SER A 168 3.32 -11.24 -7.74
CA SER A 168 3.55 -10.81 -9.13
C SER A 168 4.65 -11.63 -9.82
N ARG A 169 4.42 -11.92 -11.09
CA ARG A 169 5.36 -12.53 -12.03
C ARG A 169 5.55 -11.66 -13.28
N GLY A 170 4.86 -10.53 -13.34
CA GLY A 170 4.82 -9.65 -14.49
C GLY A 170 3.74 -8.57 -14.36
N GLY A 171 3.70 -7.69 -15.35
CA GLY A 171 2.82 -6.53 -15.38
C GLY A 171 3.57 -5.25 -15.04
N HIS A 172 2.83 -4.22 -14.66
CA HIS A 172 3.35 -2.88 -14.46
C HIS A 172 2.59 -2.07 -13.41
N LEU A 173 3.29 -1.09 -12.83
CA LEU A 173 2.73 0.02 -12.07
C LEU A 173 3.17 1.31 -12.76
N HIS A 174 2.23 2.03 -13.34
CA HIS A 174 2.47 3.27 -14.05
C HIS A 174 1.84 4.42 -13.29
N THR A 175 2.67 5.27 -12.71
CA THR A 175 2.19 6.52 -12.10
C THR A 175 2.49 7.66 -13.06
N THR A 176 1.47 8.46 -13.37
CA THR A 176 1.57 9.50 -14.41
C THR A 176 1.79 10.89 -13.82
N SER A 177 1.18 11.16 -12.67
CA SER A 177 1.33 12.44 -11.98
C SER A 177 0.95 12.31 -10.51
N SER A 178 1.57 13.13 -9.67
CA SER A 178 1.21 13.27 -8.27
C SER A 178 1.22 14.75 -7.87
N ALA A 179 0.31 15.13 -6.97
CA ALA A 179 0.17 16.49 -6.49
C ALA A 179 -0.13 16.47 -5.00
N TYR A 180 0.69 17.14 -4.20
CA TYR A 180 0.58 17.15 -2.74
C TYR A 180 0.50 18.56 -2.20
N GLY A 181 -0.34 18.75 -1.19
CA GLY A 181 -0.42 19.99 -0.43
C GLY A 181 0.72 20.14 0.58
N THR A 182 0.50 21.01 1.57
CA THR A 182 1.49 21.26 2.63
C THR A 182 1.66 20.03 3.53
N ALA A 183 2.91 19.68 3.81
CA ALA A 183 3.25 18.60 4.74
C ALA A 183 2.96 19.00 6.20
N ARG A 184 2.52 18.04 7.00
CA ARG A 184 2.36 18.17 8.45
C ARG A 184 3.20 17.10 9.15
N GLY A 185 3.86 17.46 10.25
CA GLY A 185 4.68 16.54 11.03
C GLY A 185 5.87 17.24 11.67
N THR A 186 6.94 16.47 11.89
CA THR A 186 8.22 16.92 12.45
C THR A 186 9.26 17.13 11.35
N ALA A 187 10.44 17.62 11.72
CA ALA A 187 11.57 17.75 10.80
C ALA A 187 12.05 16.38 10.27
N THR A 188 11.90 15.32 11.08
CA THR A 188 12.33 13.96 10.72
C THR A 188 11.26 13.20 9.95
N PHE A 189 9.98 13.42 10.27
CA PHE A 189 8.87 12.71 9.67
C PHE A 189 7.72 13.66 9.39
N ASN A 190 7.39 13.84 8.11
CA ASN A 190 6.23 14.64 7.73
C ASN A 190 5.40 13.96 6.63
N VAL A 191 4.12 14.32 6.58
CA VAL A 191 3.13 13.72 5.69
C VAL A 191 2.37 14.83 4.99
N ALA A 192 2.36 14.81 3.66
CA ALA A 192 1.52 15.68 2.85
C ALA A 192 0.38 14.86 2.23
N ARG A 193 -0.84 15.40 2.24
CA ARG A 193 -1.98 14.79 1.55
C ARG A 193 -2.08 15.32 0.13
N GLY A 194 -2.59 14.50 -0.78
CA GLY A 194 -2.62 14.83 -2.19
C GLY A 194 -3.39 13.83 -3.04
N THR A 195 -3.08 13.81 -4.33
CA THR A 195 -3.62 12.92 -5.34
C THR A 195 -2.50 12.23 -6.11
N LEU A 196 -2.73 10.99 -6.49
CA LEU A 196 -1.86 10.20 -7.35
C LEU A 196 -2.69 9.63 -8.51
N ASN A 197 -2.19 9.80 -9.73
CA ASN A 197 -2.81 9.34 -10.96
C ASN A 197 -1.96 8.25 -11.59
N GLY A 198 -2.61 7.26 -12.21
CA GLY A 198 -1.90 6.16 -12.84
C GLY A 198 -2.78 4.97 -13.13
N ASP A 199 -2.12 3.90 -13.55
CA ASP A 199 -2.71 2.60 -13.82
C ASP A 199 -1.77 1.49 -13.38
N LEU A 200 -2.33 0.29 -13.22
CA LEU A 200 -1.56 -0.92 -12.99
C LEU A 200 -2.17 -2.08 -13.74
N THR A 201 -1.31 -3.02 -14.12
CA THR A 201 -1.68 -4.38 -14.51
C THR A 201 -0.80 -5.34 -13.74
N ILE A 202 -1.39 -6.34 -13.09
CA ILE A 202 -0.66 -7.36 -12.36
C ILE A 202 -0.94 -8.73 -12.96
N THR A 203 0.11 -9.51 -13.19
CA THR A 203 0.03 -10.94 -13.49
C THR A 203 0.72 -11.69 -12.37
N ALA A 204 -0.03 -12.36 -11.51
CA ALA A 204 0.48 -12.98 -10.29
C ALA A 204 0.23 -14.49 -10.25
N LYS A 205 1.12 -15.22 -9.57
CA LYS A 205 0.99 -16.68 -9.33
C LYS A 205 0.83 -16.96 -7.85
N LEU A 206 0.10 -18.04 -7.55
CA LEU A 206 -0.18 -18.47 -6.18
C LEU A 206 1.14 -18.69 -5.42
N VAL A 207 1.16 -18.39 -4.14
CA VAL A 207 2.26 -18.71 -3.23
C VAL A 207 1.88 -19.93 -2.38
N PRO A 208 2.72 -20.99 -2.29
CA PRO A 208 3.91 -21.23 -3.10
C PRO A 208 3.56 -21.47 -4.59
N ASP A 209 4.54 -21.25 -5.47
CA ASP A 209 4.36 -21.20 -6.94
C ASP A 209 3.48 -22.35 -7.48
N SER A 210 2.40 -21.99 -8.16
CA SER A 210 1.51 -22.94 -8.86
C SER A 210 1.32 -22.57 -10.33
N THR A 211 0.57 -23.40 -11.07
CA THR A 211 0.12 -23.10 -12.43
C THR A 211 -1.02 -22.07 -12.48
N THR A 212 -1.67 -21.80 -11.34
CA THR A 212 -2.77 -20.83 -11.23
C THR A 212 -2.22 -19.41 -11.32
N THR A 213 -2.65 -18.71 -12.37
CA THR A 213 -2.28 -17.31 -12.61
C THR A 213 -3.53 -16.44 -12.50
N VAL A 214 -3.42 -15.31 -11.81
CA VAL A 214 -4.45 -14.27 -11.74
C VAL A 214 -3.94 -13.03 -12.44
N THR A 215 -4.80 -12.41 -13.24
CA THR A 215 -4.52 -11.14 -13.90
C THR A 215 -5.54 -10.12 -13.47
N SER A 216 -5.08 -8.93 -13.09
CA SER A 216 -5.95 -7.81 -12.75
C SER A 216 -5.38 -6.51 -13.27
N ALA A 217 -6.24 -5.54 -13.52
CA ALA A 217 -5.87 -4.21 -13.92
C ALA A 217 -6.76 -3.19 -13.19
N LEU A 218 -6.19 -2.02 -12.90
CA LEU A 218 -6.88 -0.93 -12.25
C LEU A 218 -6.35 0.39 -12.82
N ASP A 219 -7.27 1.24 -13.28
CA ASP A 219 -7.00 2.60 -13.69
C ASP A 219 -7.51 3.55 -12.61
N PHE A 220 -6.61 4.37 -12.07
CA PHE A 220 -6.90 5.41 -11.08
C PHE A 220 -6.47 6.79 -11.60
N GLY A 221 -6.42 6.97 -12.92
CA GLY A 221 -6.10 8.23 -13.60
C GLY A 221 -7.07 9.37 -13.34
N SER A 222 -8.24 9.10 -12.75
CA SER A 222 -9.15 10.10 -12.21
C SER A 222 -8.72 10.70 -10.86
N GLY A 223 -7.63 10.19 -10.27
CA GLY A 223 -7.04 10.67 -9.02
C GLY A 223 -7.45 9.85 -7.82
N ALA A 224 -6.59 8.92 -7.42
CA ALA A 224 -6.65 8.34 -6.09
C ALA A 224 -6.15 9.36 -5.06
N ARG A 225 -6.88 9.54 -3.95
CA ARG A 225 -6.33 10.19 -2.75
C ARG A 225 -5.03 9.49 -2.37
N ALA A 226 -4.01 10.28 -2.07
CA ALA A 226 -2.69 9.80 -1.77
C ALA A 226 -2.05 10.59 -0.64
N VAL A 227 -1.00 10.01 -0.06
CA VAL A 227 -0.13 10.70 0.89
C VAL A 227 1.32 10.61 0.41
N LYS A 228 2.10 11.65 0.69
CA LYS A 228 3.55 11.63 0.55
C LYS A 228 4.15 11.65 1.94
N VAL A 229 4.93 10.62 2.25
CA VAL A 229 5.67 10.49 3.50
C VAL A 229 7.11 10.87 3.26
N GLN A 230 7.59 11.91 3.94
CA GLN A 230 9.00 12.30 3.90
C GLN A 230 9.68 11.91 5.19
N ILE A 231 10.80 11.20 5.05
CA ILE A 231 11.67 10.78 6.15
C ILE A 231 13.03 11.44 5.93
N ARG A 232 13.49 12.20 6.93
CA ARG A 232 14.69 13.02 6.87
C ARG A 232 15.57 12.91 8.11
N GLY A 233 16.86 13.13 7.93
CA GLY A 233 17.82 13.27 9.03
C GLY A 233 18.21 11.92 9.66
N THR A 234 18.70 11.95 10.90
CA THR A 234 19.18 10.73 11.58
C THR A 234 18.02 9.99 12.24
N LEU A 235 17.79 8.76 11.83
CA LEU A 235 16.88 7.83 12.49
C LEU A 235 17.61 7.14 13.65
N PRO A 236 16.99 7.06 14.84
CA PRO A 236 17.56 6.36 15.98
C PRO A 236 17.64 4.84 15.77
#